data_AF-A0A022Q3B3-F1
#
_entry.id   AF-A0A022Q3B3-F1
#
_cell.length_a   1.000
_cell.length_b   1.000
_cell.length_c   1.000
_cell.angle_alpha   90.00
_cell.angle_beta   90.00
_cell.angle_gamma   90.00
#
_symmetry.space_group_name_H-M   'P 1'
#
loop_
_entity.id
_entity.type
_entity.pdbx_description
1 polymer ?
#
loop_
_entity_poly.entity_id
_entity_poly.type
_entity_poly.pdbx_seq_one_letter_code
_entity_poly.pdbx_strand_id
1 'polypeptide(L)'
;FASGIADDDRLIRLLKVSRAVCIHMCAALEPHYIELFAKLAGKPVFPPRSVVFVGFGSETKISKEQIHEIAYGVELSDVPFIWALRKPDENCDDDKLLPLGFRQRTAEQGLVQLGWAPQREILMHPSIGGSLFHAWWGSIIETMQYGHVLVLLLFVFDQPLNAKVIVEKGLGIEVERDEEDGSLN
;
A
#
# COMPACT_ATOMS: atom_id res chain seq x y z
N PHE A 1 34.22 -12.76 4.68
CA PHE A 1 33.74 -12.27 3.38
C PHE A 1 34.18 -13.26 2.29
N ALA A 2 33.30 -14.17 1.84
CA ALA A 2 33.74 -15.46 1.27
C ALA A 2 33.30 -15.74 -0.20
N SER A 3 32.78 -14.77 -0.96
CA SER A 3 32.27 -15.02 -2.32
C SER A 3 33.04 -14.35 -3.48
N GLY A 4 34.02 -13.48 -3.20
CA GLY A 4 34.77 -12.76 -4.25
C GLY A 4 33.97 -11.76 -5.10
N ILE A 5 32.67 -11.58 -4.81
CA ILE A 5 31.79 -10.61 -5.50
C ILE A 5 31.96 -9.26 -4.79
N ALA A 6 32.17 -8.19 -5.58
CA ALA A 6 32.26 -6.84 -5.08
C ALA A 6 30.90 -6.34 -4.53
N ASP A 7 30.92 -5.41 -3.58
CA ASP A 7 29.70 -4.99 -2.89
C ASP A 7 28.75 -4.16 -3.77
N ASP A 8 29.30 -3.46 -4.77
CA ASP A 8 28.55 -2.76 -5.82
C ASP A 8 27.80 -3.75 -6.73
N ASP A 9 28.45 -4.84 -7.14
CA ASP A 9 27.81 -5.91 -7.91
C ASP A 9 26.65 -6.55 -7.13
N ARG A 10 26.82 -6.75 -5.81
CA ARG A 10 25.74 -7.24 -4.94
C ARG A 10 24.58 -6.26 -4.87
N LEU A 11 24.87 -4.96 -4.71
CA LEU A 11 23.86 -3.93 -4.65
C LEU A 11 23.07 -3.82 -5.97
N ILE A 12 23.76 -3.76 -7.10
CA ILE A 12 23.12 -3.70 -8.43
C ILE A 12 22.23 -4.92 -8.65
N ARG A 13 22.70 -6.11 -8.26
CA ARG A 13 21.90 -7.33 -8.37
C ARG A 13 20.65 -7.27 -7.51
N LEU A 14 20.75 -6.79 -6.26
CA LEU A 14 19.59 -6.61 -5.37
C LEU A 14 18.59 -5.61 -5.96
N LEU A 15 19.05 -4.45 -6.42
CA LEU A 15 18.19 -3.45 -7.05
C LEU A 15 17.44 -4.02 -8.26
N LYS A 16 18.11 -4.82 -9.10
CA LYS A 16 17.52 -5.43 -10.29
C LYS A 16 16.48 -6.51 -10.00
N VAL A 17 16.67 -7.32 -8.96
CA VAL A 17 15.73 -8.42 -8.63
C VAL A 17 14.54 -7.98 -7.78
N SER A 18 14.65 -6.88 -7.06
CA SER A 18 13.55 -6.36 -6.24
C SER A 18 12.41 -5.82 -7.12
N ARG A 19 11.16 -5.85 -6.63
CA ARG A 19 10.02 -5.19 -7.30
C ARG A 19 9.95 -3.69 -6.98
N ALA A 20 10.28 -3.34 -5.74
CA ALA A 20 10.42 -1.96 -5.28
C ALA A 20 11.62 -1.86 -4.33
N VAL A 21 12.11 -0.65 -4.10
CA VAL A 21 13.21 -0.37 -3.18
C VAL A 21 12.80 0.83 -2.34
N CYS A 22 12.82 0.64 -1.02
CA CYS A 22 12.53 1.69 -0.06
C CYS A 22 13.86 2.15 0.56
N ILE A 23 14.11 3.46 0.57
CA ILE A 23 15.31 4.04 1.15
C ILE A 23 14.87 5.16 2.08
N HIS A 24 15.28 5.08 3.34
CA HIS A 24 15.07 6.16 4.28
C HIS A 24 16.08 7.27 3.97
N MET A 25 15.62 8.33 3.29
CA MET A 25 16.45 9.48 2.96
C MET A 25 15.84 10.77 3.54
N CYS A 26 16.70 11.70 3.94
CA CYS A 26 16.27 13.03 4.33
C CYS A 26 16.04 13.86 3.06
N ALA A 27 14.78 14.18 2.75
CA ALA A 27 14.45 14.99 1.58
C ALA A 27 15.04 16.42 1.62
N ALA A 28 15.48 16.90 2.79
CA ALA A 28 16.16 18.18 2.94
C ALA A 28 17.60 18.20 2.39
N LEU A 29 18.19 17.03 2.06
CA LEU A 29 19.55 16.90 1.50
C LEU A 29 19.62 17.12 -0.03
N GLU A 30 18.59 17.74 -0.62
CA GLU A 30 18.42 18.18 -2.02
C GLU A 30 17.55 17.29 -2.93
N PRO A 31 16.57 17.87 -3.66
CA PRO A 31 15.66 17.14 -4.56
C PRO A 31 16.34 16.39 -5.71
N HIS A 32 17.54 16.81 -6.13
CA HIS A 32 18.26 16.23 -7.27
C HIS A 32 18.61 14.75 -7.06
N TYR A 33 18.72 14.30 -5.80
CA TYR A 33 18.94 12.90 -5.49
C TYR A 33 17.74 12.02 -5.85
N ILE A 34 16.51 12.52 -5.78
CA ILE A 34 15.31 11.74 -6.16
C ILE A 34 15.39 11.34 -7.63
N GLU A 35 15.70 12.29 -8.51
CA GLU A 35 15.86 12.04 -9.95
C GLU A 35 17.06 11.12 -10.24
N LEU A 36 18.17 11.31 -9.55
CA LEU A 36 19.34 10.46 -9.69
C LEU A 36 19.05 9.03 -9.24
N PHE A 37 18.38 8.85 -8.11
CA PHE A 37 17.98 7.53 -7.61
C PHE A 37 16.99 6.85 -8.55
N ALA A 38 16.03 7.59 -9.11
CA ALA A 38 15.12 7.03 -10.10
C ALA A 38 15.88 6.51 -11.34
N LYS A 39 16.86 7.29 -11.83
CA LYS A 39 17.73 6.89 -12.94
C LYS A 39 18.60 5.66 -12.61
N LEU A 40 19.17 5.61 -11.40
CA LEU A 40 20.05 4.52 -10.97
C LEU A 40 19.29 3.23 -10.68
N ALA A 41 18.15 3.33 -10.00
CA ALA A 41 17.32 2.19 -9.65
C ALA A 41 16.51 1.66 -10.85
N GLY A 42 16.25 2.52 -11.84
CA GLY A 42 15.33 2.24 -12.95
C GLY A 42 13.90 2.01 -12.45
N LYS A 43 13.50 2.71 -11.38
CA LYS A 43 12.23 2.55 -10.68
C LYS A 43 11.68 3.89 -10.22
N PRO A 44 10.36 4.03 -10.05
CA PRO A 44 9.77 5.23 -9.49
C PRO A 44 10.29 5.47 -8.06
N VAL A 45 10.52 6.75 -7.72
CA VAL A 45 10.91 7.20 -6.39
C VAL A 45 9.86 8.18 -5.90
N PHE A 46 9.31 7.91 -4.72
CA PHE A 46 8.19 8.67 -4.17
C PHE A 46 8.64 9.60 -3.04
N PRO A 47 8.25 10.89 -3.08
CA PRO A 47 8.51 11.84 -2.00
C PRO A 47 7.98 11.38 -0.62
N PRO A 48 8.43 12.04 0.46
CA PRO A 48 7.82 11.85 1.77
C PRO A 48 6.31 12.12 1.76
N ARG A 49 5.55 11.31 2.48
CA ARG A 49 4.09 11.43 2.66
C ARG A 49 3.27 11.46 1.36
N SER A 50 3.75 10.83 0.29
CA SER A 50 3.06 10.82 -1.01
C SER A 50 2.49 9.46 -1.42
N VAL A 51 2.69 8.41 -0.61
CA VAL A 51 2.26 7.04 -0.92
C VAL A 51 1.16 6.60 0.04
N VAL A 52 0.15 5.90 -0.48
CA VAL A 52 -0.91 5.25 0.30
C VAL A 52 -0.58 3.78 0.50
N PHE A 53 -0.57 3.33 1.74
CA PHE A 53 -0.58 1.90 2.05
C PHE A 53 -2.01 1.36 1.97
N VAL A 54 -2.23 0.27 1.27
CA VAL A 54 -3.52 -0.42 1.20
C VAL A 54 -3.36 -1.79 1.86
N GLY A 55 -4.14 -2.05 2.92
CA GLY A 55 -4.03 -3.29 3.67
C GLY A 55 -5.20 -3.53 4.61
N PHE A 56 -5.70 -4.77 4.62
CA PHE A 56 -6.94 -5.13 5.33
C PHE A 56 -6.74 -6.19 6.41
N GLY A 57 -5.50 -6.32 6.90
CA GLY A 57 -5.14 -7.27 7.94
C GLY A 57 -5.21 -8.73 7.49
N SER A 58 -4.96 -9.64 8.43
CA SER A 58 -5.00 -11.09 8.19
C SER A 58 -6.38 -11.70 8.35
N GLU A 59 -7.29 -11.02 9.05
CA GLU A 59 -8.55 -11.58 9.54
C GLU A 59 -9.74 -11.21 8.63
N THR A 60 -9.57 -10.23 7.75
CA THR A 60 -10.60 -9.82 6.79
C THR A 60 -10.54 -10.69 5.54
N LYS A 61 -11.65 -11.37 5.25
CA LYS A 61 -11.86 -12.04 3.96
C LYS A 61 -12.53 -11.06 3.00
N ILE A 62 -11.83 -10.72 1.92
CA ILE A 62 -12.31 -9.81 0.89
C ILE A 62 -12.69 -10.64 -0.33
N SER A 63 -13.89 -10.40 -0.89
CA SER A 63 -14.34 -11.09 -2.09
C SER A 63 -13.55 -10.62 -3.32
N LYS A 64 -13.63 -11.38 -4.42
CA LYS A 64 -12.97 -10.99 -5.66
C LYS A 64 -13.54 -9.69 -6.23
N GLU A 65 -14.85 -9.52 -6.12
CA GLU A 65 -15.58 -8.32 -6.54
C GLU A 65 -15.08 -7.11 -5.76
N GLN A 66 -14.99 -7.21 -4.44
CA GLN A 66 -14.44 -6.15 -3.59
C GLN A 66 -12.97 -5.83 -3.92
N ILE A 67 -12.14 -6.84 -4.23
CA ILE A 67 -10.76 -6.61 -4.70
C ILE A 67 -10.77 -5.81 -6.01
N HIS A 68 -11.69 -6.09 -6.92
CA HIS A 68 -11.79 -5.35 -8.18
C HIS A 68 -12.22 -3.90 -7.95
N GLU A 69 -13.19 -3.65 -7.07
CA GLU A 69 -13.59 -2.29 -6.72
C GLU A 69 -12.46 -1.50 -6.06
N ILE A 70 -11.72 -2.13 -5.13
CA ILE A 70 -10.55 -1.49 -4.50
C ILE A 70 -9.48 -1.19 -5.56
N ALA A 71 -9.23 -2.13 -6.48
CA ALA A 71 -8.28 -1.92 -7.56
C ALA A 71 -8.69 -0.73 -8.44
N TYR A 72 -9.97 -0.66 -8.81
CA TYR A 72 -10.49 0.44 -9.61
C TYR A 72 -10.38 1.79 -8.89
N GLY A 73 -10.78 1.86 -7.60
CA GLY A 73 -10.68 3.08 -6.81
C GLY A 73 -9.24 3.56 -6.63
N VAL A 74 -8.30 2.65 -6.36
CA VAL A 74 -6.87 2.98 -6.26
C VAL A 74 -6.32 3.46 -7.60
N GLU A 75 -6.68 2.80 -8.71
CA GLU A 75 -6.27 3.23 -10.06
C GLU A 75 -6.80 4.62 -10.40
N LEU A 76 -8.08 4.90 -10.13
CA LEU A 76 -8.70 6.19 -10.40
C LEU A 76 -8.15 7.33 -9.54
N SER A 77 -7.70 7.02 -8.33
CA SER A 77 -7.18 8.05 -7.42
C SER A 77 -5.88 8.70 -7.92
N ASP A 78 -5.16 8.06 -8.85
CA ASP A 78 -3.85 8.48 -9.37
C ASP A 78 -2.80 8.73 -8.26
N VAL A 79 -3.02 8.20 -7.06
CA VAL A 79 -2.08 8.32 -5.95
C VAL A 79 -1.11 7.13 -5.96
N PRO A 80 0.18 7.36 -5.67
CA PRO A 80 1.11 6.27 -5.49
C PRO A 80 0.68 5.32 -4.37
N PHE A 81 0.83 4.01 -4.57
CA PHE A 81 0.35 3.04 -3.58
C PHE A 81 1.25 1.82 -3.38
N ILE A 82 1.16 1.24 -2.19
CA ILE A 82 1.67 -0.10 -1.88
C ILE A 82 0.51 -0.90 -1.30
N TRP A 83 0.09 -1.94 -2.01
CA TRP A 83 -1.01 -2.79 -1.60
C TRP A 83 -0.51 -4.15 -1.14
N ALA A 84 -0.64 -4.42 0.16
CA ALA A 84 -0.47 -5.75 0.73
C ALA A 84 -1.79 -6.54 0.59
N LEU A 85 -1.94 -7.25 -0.53
CA LEU A 85 -3.15 -8.00 -0.85
C LEU A 85 -3.00 -9.46 -0.43
N ARG A 86 -3.83 -9.88 0.54
CA ARG A 86 -3.92 -11.28 0.92
C ARG A 86 -4.82 -12.03 -0.06
N LYS A 87 -4.42 -13.25 -0.43
CA LYS A 87 -5.23 -14.10 -1.30
C LYS A 87 -6.48 -14.57 -0.55
N PRO A 88 -7.67 -14.58 -1.19
CA PRO A 88 -8.89 -15.14 -0.60
C PRO A 88 -8.77 -16.65 -0.32
N ASP A 89 -8.06 -17.36 -1.19
CA ASP A 89 -7.73 -18.79 -1.10
C ASP A 89 -6.28 -18.98 -1.59
N GLU A 90 -5.53 -19.90 -0.97
CA GLU A 90 -4.17 -20.27 -1.38
C GLU A 90 -4.14 -20.86 -2.82
N ASN A 91 -5.25 -21.43 -3.27
CA ASN A 91 -5.40 -21.99 -4.62
C ASN A 91 -5.81 -20.95 -5.67
N CYS A 92 -6.02 -19.68 -5.29
CA CYS A 92 -6.35 -18.64 -6.25
C CYS A 92 -5.19 -18.41 -7.24
N ASP A 93 -5.54 -18.32 -8.52
CA ASP A 93 -4.63 -17.91 -9.59
C ASP A 93 -4.32 -16.41 -9.44
N ASP A 94 -3.05 -16.11 -9.18
CA ASP A 94 -2.54 -14.76 -8.95
C ASP A 94 -2.82 -13.81 -10.12
N ASP A 95 -2.82 -14.34 -11.33
CA ASP A 95 -3.05 -13.57 -12.55
C ASP A 95 -4.54 -13.24 -12.76
N LYS A 96 -5.44 -13.93 -12.04
CA LYS A 96 -6.90 -13.73 -12.12
C LYS A 96 -7.49 -13.03 -10.90
N LEU A 97 -6.67 -12.67 -9.92
CA LEU A 97 -7.14 -12.03 -8.68
C LEU A 97 -7.40 -10.53 -8.87
N LEU A 98 -6.59 -9.88 -9.70
CA LEU A 98 -6.72 -8.46 -10.03
C LEU A 98 -7.43 -8.28 -11.38
N PRO A 99 -8.01 -7.10 -11.65
CA PRO A 99 -8.54 -6.79 -12.97
C PRO A 99 -7.48 -6.98 -14.06
N LEU A 100 -7.91 -7.46 -15.23
CA LEU A 100 -7.02 -7.71 -16.35
C LEU A 100 -6.23 -6.44 -16.70
N GLY A 101 -4.91 -6.55 -16.76
CA GLY A 101 -4.02 -5.43 -17.10
C GLY A 101 -3.73 -4.45 -15.96
N PHE A 102 -4.32 -4.61 -14.77
CA PHE A 102 -4.16 -3.66 -13.66
C PHE A 102 -2.70 -3.37 -13.33
N ARG A 103 -1.89 -4.42 -13.13
CA ARG A 103 -0.47 -4.29 -12.78
C ARG A 103 0.33 -3.53 -13.84
N GLN A 104 -0.01 -3.68 -15.10
CA GLN A 104 0.65 -3.00 -16.21
C GLN A 104 0.26 -1.53 -16.25
N ARG A 105 -1.03 -1.22 -16.03
CA ARG A 105 -1.52 0.17 -16.01
C ARG A 105 -0.97 0.96 -14.83
N THR A 106 -0.82 0.32 -13.67
CA THR A 106 -0.34 0.98 -12.45
C THR A 106 1.15 0.79 -12.19
N ALA A 107 1.94 0.30 -13.15
CA ALA A 107 3.34 -0.09 -12.92
C ALA A 107 4.23 1.07 -12.43
N GLU A 108 3.95 2.30 -12.89
CA GLU A 108 4.66 3.51 -12.50
C GLU A 108 4.06 4.18 -11.25
N GLN A 109 2.84 3.80 -10.86
CA GLN A 109 2.11 4.38 -9.74
C GLN A 109 2.28 3.56 -8.46
N GLY A 110 2.30 2.23 -8.54
CA GLY A 110 2.24 1.43 -7.32
C GLY A 110 2.57 -0.05 -7.47
N LEU A 111 2.64 -0.71 -6.32
CA LEU A 111 3.01 -2.12 -6.21
C LEU A 111 1.92 -2.90 -5.48
N VAL A 112 1.51 -4.04 -6.04
CA VAL A 112 0.70 -5.04 -5.34
C VAL A 112 1.57 -6.22 -4.91
N GLN A 113 1.74 -6.37 -3.60
CA GLN A 113 2.38 -7.51 -2.97
C GLN A 113 1.32 -8.54 -2.58
N LEU A 114 1.35 -9.71 -3.21
CA LEU A 114 0.46 -10.82 -2.88
C LEU A 114 1.01 -11.62 -1.69
N GLY A 115 0.14 -11.97 -0.75
CA GLY A 115 0.49 -12.77 0.41
C GLY A 115 1.15 -11.94 1.52
N TRP A 116 2.30 -12.41 2.03
CA TRP A 116 2.99 -11.73 3.11
C TRP A 116 3.68 -10.45 2.63
N ALA A 117 3.62 -9.41 3.45
CA ALA A 117 4.34 -8.16 3.30
C ALA A 117 4.90 -7.71 4.65
N PRO A 118 6.06 -7.03 4.68
CA PRO A 118 6.62 -6.45 5.90
C PRO A 118 5.82 -5.19 6.28
N GLN A 119 4.58 -5.37 6.74
CA GLN A 119 3.62 -4.28 6.96
C GLN A 119 4.19 -3.21 7.89
N ARG A 120 4.84 -3.61 8.98
CA ARG A 120 5.40 -2.65 9.94
C ARG A 120 6.46 -1.76 9.31
N GLU A 121 7.37 -2.35 8.52
CA GLU A 121 8.44 -1.66 7.82
C GLU A 121 7.89 -0.75 6.71
N ILE A 122 6.81 -1.17 6.05
CA ILE A 122 6.10 -0.34 5.07
C ILE A 122 5.47 0.86 5.78
N LEU A 123 4.67 0.63 6.83
CA LEU A 123 3.96 1.67 7.57
C LEU A 123 4.90 2.70 8.19
N MET A 124 6.09 2.30 8.67
CA MET A 124 7.05 3.25 9.22
C MET A 124 7.82 4.06 8.16
N HIS A 125 7.67 3.75 6.86
CA HIS A 125 8.48 4.36 5.83
C HIS A 125 8.06 5.83 5.58
N PRO A 126 9.00 6.80 5.50
CA PRO A 126 8.66 8.23 5.39
C PRO A 126 7.82 8.62 4.17
N SER A 127 7.87 7.82 3.09
CA SER A 127 7.04 8.05 1.90
C SER A 127 5.56 7.70 2.12
N ILE A 128 5.22 6.86 3.10
CA ILE A 128 3.81 6.59 3.42
C ILE A 128 3.21 7.82 4.09
N GLY A 129 2.16 8.36 3.48
CA GLY A 129 1.41 9.50 4.00
C GLY A 129 -0.03 9.16 4.38
N GLY A 130 -0.56 8.07 3.84
CA GLY A 130 -1.93 7.63 4.07
C GLY A 130 -2.05 6.12 4.17
N SER A 131 -3.16 5.64 4.73
CA SER A 131 -3.45 4.22 4.83
C SER A 131 -4.94 3.97 4.58
N LEU A 132 -5.23 3.07 3.64
CA LEU A 132 -6.57 2.53 3.35
C LEU A 132 -6.71 1.15 4.00
N PHE A 133 -7.64 1.03 4.96
CA PHE A 133 -7.75 -0.18 5.78
C PHE A 133 -9.12 -0.36 6.45
N HIS A 134 -9.34 -1.56 6.98
CA HIS A 134 -10.56 -2.06 7.62
C HIS A 134 -10.91 -1.55 9.04
N ALA A 135 -10.32 -0.45 9.53
CA ALA A 135 -10.68 0.17 10.81
C ALA A 135 -10.63 -0.74 12.08
N TRP A 136 -9.85 -1.82 12.09
CA TRP A 136 -9.57 -2.55 13.33
C TRP A 136 -8.64 -1.75 14.23
N TRP A 137 -8.86 -1.82 15.55
CA TRP A 137 -8.10 -1.02 16.52
C TRP A 137 -6.59 -1.20 16.43
N GLY A 138 -6.11 -2.43 16.18
CA GLY A 138 -4.68 -2.68 15.96
C GLY A 138 -4.13 -1.86 14.80
N SER A 139 -4.80 -1.90 13.64
CA SER A 139 -4.39 -1.12 12.47
C SER A 139 -4.55 0.39 12.66
N ILE A 140 -5.60 0.84 13.38
CA ILE A 140 -5.76 2.26 13.71
C ILE A 140 -4.57 2.74 14.54
N ILE A 141 -4.21 2.03 15.62
CA ILE A 141 -3.11 2.42 16.50
C ILE A 141 -1.78 2.43 15.73
N GLU A 142 -1.51 1.39 14.94
CA GLU A 142 -0.29 1.28 14.14
C GLU A 142 -0.15 2.44 13.14
N THR A 143 -1.21 2.76 12.40
CA THR A 143 -1.18 3.81 11.38
C THR A 143 -1.15 5.22 11.99
N MET A 144 -1.88 5.44 13.10
CA MET A 144 -1.83 6.69 13.85
C MET A 144 -0.46 6.99 14.44
N GLN A 145 0.26 5.95 14.91
CA GLN A 145 1.61 6.10 15.47
C GLN A 145 2.58 6.78 14.49
N TYR A 146 2.38 6.58 13.18
CA TYR A 146 3.22 7.17 12.13
C TYR A 146 2.62 8.44 11.51
N GLY A 147 1.46 8.90 11.99
CA GLY A 147 0.81 10.14 11.56
C GLY A 147 0.22 10.06 10.14
N HIS A 148 -0.28 8.88 9.75
CA HIS A 148 -0.91 8.69 8.45
C HIS A 148 -2.30 9.33 8.40
N VAL A 149 -2.71 9.78 7.22
CA VAL A 149 -4.12 10.02 6.90
C VAL A 149 -4.84 8.67 6.89
N LEU A 150 -5.91 8.53 7.68
CA LEU A 150 -6.66 7.30 7.80
C LEU A 150 -7.85 7.29 6.83
N VAL A 151 -7.86 6.33 5.91
CA VAL A 151 -8.98 6.07 5.00
C VAL A 151 -9.58 4.72 5.37
N LEU A 152 -10.85 4.73 5.78
CA LEU A 152 -11.50 3.61 6.43
C LEU A 152 -12.47 2.94 5.46
N LEU A 153 -12.20 1.69 5.13
CA LEU A 153 -13.05 0.88 4.28
C LEU A 153 -13.51 -0.35 5.05
N LEU A 154 -14.79 -0.38 5.41
CA LEU A 154 -15.33 -1.31 6.40
C LEU A 154 -15.81 -2.61 5.75
N PHE A 155 -15.84 -3.72 6.47
CA PHE A 155 -16.30 -5.00 5.94
C PHE A 155 -17.25 -5.71 6.89
N VAL A 156 -16.88 -5.83 8.18
CA VAL A 156 -17.56 -6.71 9.13
C VAL A 156 -17.33 -6.26 10.59
N PHE A 157 -18.05 -6.88 11.53
CA PHE A 157 -17.85 -6.77 12.98
C PHE A 157 -18.00 -5.34 13.55
N ASP A 158 -17.06 -4.92 14.39
CA ASP A 158 -17.03 -3.66 15.13
C ASP A 158 -16.41 -2.49 14.33
N GLN A 159 -15.98 -2.75 13.09
CA GLN A 159 -15.35 -1.75 12.23
C GLN A 159 -16.19 -0.47 12.06
N PRO A 160 -17.52 -0.52 11.89
CA PRO A 160 -18.34 0.69 11.81
C PRO A 160 -18.32 1.53 13.08
N LEU A 161 -18.29 0.90 14.26
CA LEU A 161 -18.22 1.63 15.52
C LEU A 161 -16.85 2.30 15.69
N ASN A 162 -15.78 1.58 15.36
CA ASN A 162 -14.42 2.13 15.41
C ASN A 162 -14.28 3.28 14.41
N ALA A 163 -14.78 3.12 13.18
CA ALA A 163 -14.73 4.15 12.15
C ALA A 163 -15.47 5.42 12.54
N LYS A 164 -16.68 5.28 13.09
CA LYS A 164 -17.46 6.41 13.61
C LYS A 164 -16.67 7.23 14.63
N VAL A 165 -15.98 6.59 15.58
CA VAL A 165 -15.15 7.30 16.58
C VAL A 165 -14.00 8.08 15.93
N ILE A 166 -13.37 7.50 14.90
CA ILE A 166 -12.26 8.13 14.18
C ILE A 166 -12.73 9.31 13.34
N VAL A 167 -13.83 9.14 12.61
CA VAL A 167 -14.44 10.19 11.77
C VAL A 167 -14.96 11.34 12.62
N GLU A 168 -15.70 11.07 13.71
CA GLU A 168 -16.23 12.11 14.62
C GLU A 168 -15.11 12.96 15.26
N LYS A 169 -13.92 12.38 15.45
CA LYS A 169 -12.74 13.08 15.96
C LYS A 169 -11.93 13.80 14.89
N GLY A 170 -12.31 13.71 13.61
CA GLY A 170 -11.58 14.29 12.48
C GLY A 170 -10.22 13.64 12.23
N LEU A 171 -10.05 12.37 12.63
CA LEU A 171 -8.79 11.64 12.52
C LEU A 171 -8.71 10.77 11.25
N GLY A 172 -9.82 10.62 10.52
CA GLY A 172 -9.90 9.83 9.31
C GLY A 172 -11.17 10.10 8.52
N ILE A 173 -11.22 9.51 7.33
CA ILE A 173 -12.34 9.59 6.39
C ILE A 173 -12.84 8.16 6.15
N GLU A 174 -14.15 7.97 6.23
CA GLU A 174 -14.79 6.71 5.86
C GLU A 174 -15.13 6.73 4.37
N VAL A 175 -14.86 5.63 3.67
CA VAL A 175 -15.22 5.46 2.26
C VAL A 175 -16.73 5.30 2.19
N GLU A 176 -17.38 6.21 1.45
CA GLU A 176 -18.81 6.17 1.21
C GLU A 176 -19.22 4.86 0.53
N ARG A 177 -20.39 4.37 0.90
CA ARG A 177 -20.99 3.16 0.35
C ARG A 177 -22.36 3.49 -0.18
N ASP A 178 -22.80 2.71 -1.16
CA ASP A 178 -24.16 2.78 -1.64
C ASP A 178 -25.15 2.50 -0.49
N GLU A 179 -26.19 3.32 -0.38
CA GLU A 179 -27.17 3.23 0.72
C GLU A 179 -28.14 2.04 0.54
N GLU A 180 -28.33 1.54 -0.69
CA GLU A 180 -29.26 0.46 -0.99
C GLU A 180 -28.62 -0.93 -0.80
N ASP A 181 -27.39 -1.12 -1.31
CA ASP A 181 -26.74 -2.44 -1.31
C ASP A 181 -25.40 -2.51 -0.55
N GLY A 182 -24.88 -1.37 -0.08
CA GLY A 182 -23.63 -1.30 0.68
C GLY A 182 -22.37 -1.54 -0.16
N SER A 183 -22.47 -1.47 -1.49
CA SER A 183 -21.34 -1.60 -2.42
C SER A 183 -20.45 -0.36 -2.43
N LEU A 184 -19.26 -0.52 -3.05
CA LEU A 184 -18.32 0.57 -3.31
C LEU A 184 -18.66 1.11 -4.70
N ASN A 185 -19.05 2.38 -4.78
CA ASN A 185 -19.45 3.06 -6.01
C ASN A 185 -18.25 3.49 -6.87
#